data_AF-A0A6J6XPK7-F1
#
_entry.id   AF-A0A6J6XPK7-F1
#
_cell.length_a   1.000
_cell.length_b   1.000
_cell.length_c   1.000
_cell.angle_alpha   90.00
_cell.angle_beta   90.00
_cell.angle_gamma   90.00
#
_symmetry.space_group_name_H-M   'P 1'
#
loop_
_entity.id
_entity.type
_entity.pdbx_description
1 polymer ?
#
loop_
_entity_poly.entity_id
_entity_poly.type
_entity_poly.pdbx_seq_one_letter_code
_entity_poly.pdbx_strand_id
1 'polypeptide(L)'
;MDYGKFRYEEAQRIKESRKKTIQITMKEVKFKPKIGKGDFNTKVRHIHEFLEEGHKVKVTLQFRGREMAHPELGTKILDAVIEDLGQLARVDTMARLEGRNMTMVLSPEKKAAAKKPTTKPATPAPTSPAEVIAEAAAE
;
A
#
# COMPACT_ATOMS: atom_id res chain seq x y z
N MET A 1 -30.72 4.23 -36.77
CA MET A 1 -29.69 3.96 -35.74
C MET A 1 -28.95 5.26 -35.53
N ASP A 2 -29.44 6.11 -34.64
CA ASP A 2 -28.88 7.46 -34.46
C ASP A 2 -27.61 7.39 -33.62
N TYR A 3 -26.48 7.40 -34.31
CA TYR A 3 -25.14 7.33 -33.71
C TYR A 3 -24.92 8.41 -32.65
N GLY A 4 -25.54 9.58 -32.82
CA GLY A 4 -25.48 10.68 -31.83
C GLY A 4 -26.18 10.37 -30.51
N LYS A 5 -27.32 9.66 -30.54
CA LYS A 5 -28.07 9.28 -29.33
C LYS A 5 -27.32 8.20 -28.53
N PHE A 6 -26.79 7.20 -29.23
CA PHE A 6 -25.99 6.13 -28.63
C PHE A 6 -24.73 6.66 -27.93
N ARG A 7 -24.02 7.61 -28.56
CA ARG A 7 -22.85 8.28 -27.96
C ARG A 7 -23.19 9.04 -26.68
N TYR A 8 -24.38 9.63 -26.60
CA TYR A 8 -24.85 10.33 -25.40
C TYR A 8 -25.16 9.36 -24.26
N GLU A 9 -25.86 8.27 -24.55
CA GLU A 9 -26.19 7.23 -23.56
C GLU A 9 -24.93 6.52 -23.03
N GLU A 10 -23.97 6.23 -23.91
CA GLU A 10 -22.68 5.65 -23.51
C GLU A 10 -21.88 6.62 -22.64
N ALA A 11 -21.84 7.91 -23.00
CA ALA A 11 -21.17 8.93 -22.20
C ALA A 11 -21.83 9.12 -20.81
N GLN A 12 -23.16 9.05 -20.73
CA GLN A 12 -23.88 9.09 -19.45
C GLN A 12 -23.59 7.85 -18.61
N ARG A 13 -23.63 6.66 -19.21
CA ARG A 13 -23.31 5.39 -18.54
C ARG A 13 -21.88 5.37 -18.00
N ILE A 14 -20.91 5.90 -18.76
CA ILE A 14 -19.52 6.02 -18.31
C ILE A 14 -19.40 7.01 -17.14
N LYS A 15 -20.09 8.16 -17.20
CA LYS A 15 -20.10 9.15 -16.11
C LYS A 15 -20.73 8.59 -14.84
N GLU A 16 -21.84 7.86 -14.96
CA GLU A 16 -22.51 7.22 -13.84
C GLU A 16 -21.64 6.12 -13.22
N SER A 17 -20.99 5.30 -14.06
CA SER A 17 -20.04 4.27 -13.61
C SER A 17 -18.85 4.87 -12.86
N ARG A 18 -18.30 6.00 -13.34
CA ARG A 18 -17.21 6.72 -12.67
C ARG A 18 -17.62 7.30 -11.31
N LYS A 19 -18.86 7.75 -11.17
CA LYS A 19 -19.40 8.28 -9.89
C LYS A 19 -19.69 7.17 -8.88
N LYS A 20 -20.12 6.00 -9.34
CA LYS A 20 -20.46 4.85 -8.49
C LYS A 20 -19.23 4.15 -7.91
N THR A 21 -18.09 4.21 -8.61
CA THR A 21 -16.81 3.72 -8.08
C THR A 21 -16.36 4.57 -6.91
N ILE A 22 -16.28 3.95 -5.74
CA ILE A 22 -15.67 4.55 -4.55
C ILE A 22 -14.16 4.60 -4.79
N GLN A 23 -13.60 5.80 -4.86
CA GLN A 23 -12.18 6.00 -5.08
C GLN A 23 -11.40 5.68 -3.80
N ILE A 24 -10.74 4.52 -3.78
CA ILE A 24 -9.88 4.11 -2.67
C ILE A 24 -8.57 4.90 -2.78
N THR A 25 -8.52 6.04 -2.11
CA THR A 25 -7.30 6.85 -1.98
C THR A 25 -6.33 6.25 -0.96
N MET A 26 -5.03 6.39 -1.21
CA MET A 26 -3.99 6.10 -0.22
C MET A 26 -3.74 7.34 0.64
N LYS A 27 -4.02 7.26 1.93
CA LYS A 27 -3.77 8.33 2.91
C LYS A 27 -2.43 8.08 3.57
N GLU A 28 -1.64 9.14 3.77
CA GLU A 28 -0.35 9.04 4.45
C GLU A 28 -0.43 9.67 5.83
N VAL A 29 0.00 8.94 6.86
CA VAL A 29 0.11 9.44 8.24
C VAL A 29 1.56 9.41 8.67
N LYS A 30 2.08 10.56 9.09
CA LYS A 30 3.49 10.74 9.43
C LYS A 30 3.71 10.74 10.95
N PHE A 31 4.63 9.90 11.39
CA PHE A 31 5.09 9.81 12.77
C PHE A 31 6.49 10.39 12.91
N LYS A 32 6.75 10.92 14.11
CA LYS A 32 8.10 11.28 14.56
C LYS A 32 8.52 10.27 15.63
N PRO A 33 9.81 9.91 15.72
CA PRO A 33 10.30 8.92 16.69
C PRO A 33 10.10 9.38 18.15
N LYS A 34 10.08 10.70 18.40
CA LYS A 34 9.72 11.29 19.71
C LYS A 34 8.28 11.78 19.69
N ILE A 35 7.34 10.84 19.70
CA ILE A 35 5.91 11.15 19.80
C ILE A 35 5.46 11.16 21.27
N GLY A 36 4.65 12.14 21.66
CA GLY A 36 3.99 12.15 22.97
C GLY A 36 2.71 11.31 22.95
N LYS A 37 2.26 10.82 24.12
CA LYS A 37 1.04 10.00 24.23
C LYS A 37 -0.20 10.63 23.57
N GLY A 38 -0.38 11.95 23.70
CA GLY A 38 -1.53 12.66 23.12
C GLY A 38 -1.52 12.70 21.58
N ASP A 39 -0.35 12.96 20.97
CA ASP A 39 -0.19 12.95 19.50
C ASP A 39 -0.33 11.52 18.94
N PHE A 40 0.16 10.52 19.69
CA PHE A 40 0.02 9.11 19.32
C PHE A 40 -1.44 8.71 19.21
N ASN A 41 -2.23 8.92 20.27
CA ASN A 41 -3.64 8.55 20.31
C ASN A 41 -4.44 9.28 19.21
N THR A 42 -4.16 10.58 19.02
CA THR A 42 -4.80 11.36 17.96
C THR A 42 -4.53 10.77 16.57
N LYS A 43 -3.29 10.36 16.27
CA LYS A 43 -2.97 9.75 14.98
C LYS A 43 -3.55 8.36 14.80
N VAL A 44 -3.57 7.54 15.86
CA VAL A 44 -4.23 6.22 15.83
C VAL A 44 -5.72 6.39 15.50
N ARG A 45 -6.39 7.36 16.12
CA ARG A 45 -7.80 7.68 15.80
C ARG A 45 -8.00 8.08 14.34
N HIS A 46 -7.14 8.92 13.78
CA HIS A 46 -7.23 9.26 12.34
C HIS A 46 -7.02 8.03 11.44
N ILE A 47 -6.09 7.13 11.81
CA ILE A 47 -5.88 5.88 11.07
C ILE A 47 -7.15 5.01 11.12
N HIS A 48 -7.80 4.93 12.29
CA HIS A 48 -9.06 4.23 12.45
C HIS A 48 -10.15 4.80 11.53
N GLU A 49 -10.34 6.13 11.53
CA GLU A 49 -11.31 6.82 10.67
C GLU A 49 -11.03 6.55 9.17
N PHE A 50 -9.76 6.60 8.73
CA PHE A 50 -9.40 6.28 7.35
C PHE A 50 -9.64 4.81 6.96
N LEU A 51 -9.43 3.88 7.89
CA LEU A 51 -9.70 2.46 7.64
C LEU A 51 -11.21 2.18 7.59
N GLU A 52 -12.02 2.87 8.40
CA GLU A 52 -13.48 2.79 8.35
C GLU A 52 -14.05 3.34 7.04
N GLU A 53 -13.49 4.43 6.52
CA GLU A 53 -13.83 4.97 5.19
C GLU A 53 -13.45 4.00 4.05
N GLY A 54 -12.55 3.04 4.32
CA GLY A 54 -12.08 2.06 3.36
C GLY A 54 -10.86 2.52 2.56
N HIS A 55 -10.12 3.50 3.08
CA HIS A 55 -8.87 3.97 2.48
C HIS A 55 -7.68 3.10 2.90
N LYS A 56 -6.68 3.00 2.01
CA LYS A 56 -5.39 2.41 2.37
C LYS A 56 -4.57 3.45 3.12
N VAL A 57 -3.92 3.06 4.21
CA VAL A 57 -3.13 3.99 5.02
C VAL A 57 -1.66 3.60 4.95
N LYS A 58 -0.84 4.54 4.50
CA LYS A 58 0.63 4.46 4.58
C LYS A 58 1.09 5.18 5.83
N VAL A 59 1.57 4.42 6.80
CA VAL A 59 2.19 4.95 8.02
C VAL A 59 3.67 5.15 7.74
N THR A 60 4.13 6.39 7.80
CA THR A 60 5.53 6.77 7.57
C THR A 60 6.13 7.33 8.84
N LEU A 61 7.12 6.64 9.40
CA LEU A 61 7.98 7.18 10.44
C LEU A 61 9.18 7.87 9.79
N GLN A 62 9.35 9.16 10.06
CA GLN A 62 10.50 9.92 9.56
C GLN A 62 11.58 10.00 10.64
N PHE A 63 12.74 9.38 10.40
CA PHE A 63 13.90 9.55 11.26
C PHE A 63 14.59 10.88 10.98
N ARG A 64 15.14 11.54 12.00
CA ARG A 64 15.99 12.73 11.81
C ARG A 64 17.45 12.38 12.08
N GLY A 65 18.24 12.25 11.00
CA GLY A 65 19.72 12.16 11.03
C GLY A 65 20.27 11.15 12.04
N ARG A 66 20.54 11.63 13.26
CA ARG A 66 21.05 10.85 14.40
C ARG A 66 20.11 9.75 14.87
N GLU A 67 18.81 9.86 14.55
CA GLU A 67 17.80 8.88 14.96
C GLU A 67 17.73 7.68 14.02
N MET A 68 18.45 7.68 12.88
CA MET A 68 18.57 6.49 12.02
C MET A 68 19.29 5.32 12.72
N ALA A 69 20.04 5.60 13.79
CA ALA A 69 20.69 4.57 14.61
C ALA A 69 19.72 3.82 15.53
N HIS A 70 18.48 4.29 15.69
CA HIS A 70 17.48 3.66 16.56
C HIS A 70 16.25 3.19 15.77
N PRO A 71 16.39 2.18 14.89
CA PRO A 71 15.25 1.54 14.25
C PRO A 71 14.30 0.91 15.27
N GLU A 72 14.83 0.46 16.41
CA GLU A 72 14.07 -0.19 17.50
C GLU A 72 12.94 0.69 18.05
N LEU A 73 13.16 2.01 18.16
CA LEU A 73 12.12 2.94 18.61
C LEU A 73 10.98 3.02 17.61
N GLY A 74 11.32 2.97 16.31
CA GLY A 74 10.32 2.98 15.28
C GLY A 74 9.51 1.70 15.23
N THR A 75 10.16 0.55 15.39
CA THR A 75 9.49 -0.75 15.39
C THR A 75 8.50 -0.83 16.54
N LYS A 76 8.90 -0.41 17.75
CA LYS A 76 8.01 -0.34 18.92
C LYS A 76 6.78 0.52 18.70
N ILE A 77 6.92 1.67 18.03
CA ILE A 77 5.78 2.54 17.73
C ILE A 77 4.85 1.87 16.71
N LEU A 78 5.40 1.23 15.68
CA LEU A 78 4.60 0.54 14.68
C LEU A 78 3.88 -0.69 15.28
N ASP A 79 4.54 -1.45 16.15
CA ASP A 79 3.94 -2.57 16.86
C ASP A 79 2.79 -2.09 17.75
N ALA A 80 2.97 -0.99 18.48
CA ALA A 80 1.90 -0.40 19.28
C ALA A 80 0.71 0.07 18.42
N VAL A 81 0.97 0.63 17.23
CA VAL A 81 -0.10 0.99 16.27
C VAL A 81 -0.81 -0.26 15.75
N ILE A 82 -0.09 -1.35 15.47
CA ILE A 82 -0.70 -2.63 15.04
C ILE A 82 -1.60 -3.19 16.14
N GLU A 83 -1.15 -3.15 17.39
CA GLU A 83 -1.90 -3.66 18.53
C GLU A 83 -3.19 -2.87 18.75
N ASP A 84 -3.15 -1.53 18.67
CA ASP A 84 -4.33 -0.67 18.78
C ASP A 84 -5.32 -0.85 17.60
N LEU A 85 -4.81 -1.05 16.38
CA LEU A 85 -5.65 -1.21 15.18
C LEU A 85 -6.24 -2.62 15.05
N GLY A 86 -5.58 -3.62 15.64
CA GLY A 86 -6.05 -4.99 15.78
C GLY A 86 -6.72 -5.56 14.53
N GLN A 87 -7.99 -5.91 14.66
CA GLN A 87 -8.77 -6.65 13.65
C GLN A 87 -9.31 -5.76 12.51
N LEU A 88 -9.15 -4.44 12.57
CA LEU A 88 -9.68 -3.53 11.54
C LEU A 88 -8.74 -3.41 10.34
N ALA A 89 -7.45 -3.67 10.56
CA ALA A 89 -6.40 -3.41 9.60
C ALA A 89 -5.65 -4.70 9.24
N ARG A 90 -5.48 -4.92 7.95
CA ARG A 90 -4.60 -5.94 7.40
C ARG A 90 -3.28 -5.30 6.99
N VAL A 91 -2.19 -5.84 7.52
CA VAL A 91 -0.82 -5.42 7.15
C VAL A 91 -0.50 -5.97 5.76
N ASP A 92 -0.28 -5.08 4.80
CA ASP A 92 0.10 -5.44 3.44
C ASP A 92 1.63 -5.48 3.32
N THR A 93 2.26 -4.37 3.68
CA THR A 93 3.72 -4.26 3.78
C THR A 93 4.10 -4.05 5.25
N MET A 94 4.82 -5.03 5.81
CA MET A 94 5.44 -4.91 7.13
C MET A 94 6.52 -3.83 7.15
N ALA A 95 6.82 -3.30 8.35
CA ALA A 95 7.75 -2.20 8.58
C ALA A 95 9.03 -2.32 7.74
N ARG A 96 9.17 -1.47 6.72
CA ARG A 96 10.31 -1.45 5.80
C ARG A 96 11.06 -0.15 5.94
N LEU A 97 12.38 -0.26 6.16
CA LEU A 97 13.28 0.87 6.17
C LEU A 97 13.63 1.26 4.73
N GLU A 98 13.09 2.40 4.29
CA GLU A 98 13.38 3.05 3.01
C GLU A 98 14.26 4.28 3.28
N GLY A 99 15.56 4.03 3.43
CA GLY A 99 16.56 5.07 3.72
C GLY A 99 16.30 5.76 5.05
N ARG A 100 15.80 7.00 5.00
CA ARG A 100 15.53 7.84 6.17
C ARG A 100 14.12 7.64 6.75
N ASN A 101 13.29 6.87 6.08
CA ASN A 101 11.89 6.70 6.44
C ASN A 101 11.64 5.21 6.70
N MET A 102 10.92 4.88 7.76
CA MET A 102 10.35 3.55 7.91
C MET A 102 8.88 3.62 7.57
N THR A 103 8.44 2.78 6.65
CA THR A 103 7.06 2.80 6.16
C THR A 103 6.39 1.48 6.37
N MET A 104 5.09 1.56 6.61
CA MET A 104 4.18 0.43 6.76
C MET A 104 2.90 0.75 6.02
N VAL A 105 2.31 -0.24 5.35
CA VAL A 105 1.05 -0.06 4.61
C VAL A 105 -0.03 -0.96 5.20
N LEU A 106 -1.13 -0.33 5.57
CA LEU A 106 -2.31 -0.94 6.17
C LEU A 106 -3.47 -0.86 5.16
N SER A 107 -4.19 -1.98 5.03
CA SER A 107 -5.42 -2.08 4.24
C SER A 107 -6.61 -2.37 5.16
N PRO A 108 -7.80 -1.84 4.86
CA PRO A 108 -8.99 -2.07 5.70
C PRO A 108 -9.57 -3.47 5.48
N GLU A 109 -9.87 -4.20 6.55
CA GLU A 109 -10.51 -5.53 6.50
C GLU A 109 -12.01 -5.41 6.16
N LYS A 110 -12.68 -4.37 6.66
CA LYS A 110 -14.16 -4.23 6.62
C LYS A 110 -14.77 -3.99 5.23
N LYS A 111 -13.98 -3.77 4.17
CA LYS A 111 -14.53 -3.54 2.81
C LYS A 111 -13.84 -4.32 1.69
N ALA A 112 -12.88 -5.18 2.01
CA ALA A 112 -12.17 -5.97 1.01
C ALA A 112 -12.82 -7.35 0.82
N ALA A 113 -14.02 -7.37 0.23
CA ALA A 113 -14.47 -8.56 -0.49
C ALA A 113 -13.61 -8.77 -1.75
N ALA A 114 -12.37 -9.28 -1.58
CA ALA A 114 -11.60 -9.98 -2.61
C ALA A 114 -10.29 -10.58 -2.04
N LYS A 115 -10.41 -11.81 -1.52
CA LYS A 115 -9.41 -12.90 -1.54
C LYS A 115 -8.05 -12.72 -0.81
N LYS A 116 -7.58 -13.88 -0.36
CA LYS A 116 -6.46 -14.18 0.55
C LYS A 116 -5.07 -13.74 0.03
N PRO A 117 -4.09 -13.54 0.95
CA PRO A 117 -2.67 -13.31 0.68
C PRO A 117 -1.92 -14.62 0.39
N THR A 118 -0.77 -14.51 -0.31
CA THR A 118 0.45 -15.38 -0.36
C THR A 118 0.98 -15.23 -1.80
N THR A 119 2.20 -14.79 -2.10
CA THR A 119 3.51 -15.30 -1.66
C THR A 119 4.61 -14.37 -2.19
N LYS A 120 5.68 -14.18 -1.39
CA LYS A 120 7.07 -13.85 -1.77
C LYS A 120 7.35 -13.73 -3.29
N PRO A 121 7.97 -12.63 -3.77
CA PRO A 121 8.92 -12.75 -4.86
C PRO A 121 10.28 -13.13 -4.24
N ALA A 122 10.50 -14.43 -4.09
CA ALA A 122 11.85 -14.97 -4.24
C ALA A 122 12.14 -15.02 -5.73
N THR A 123 13.31 -14.52 -6.11
CA THR A 123 13.96 -14.59 -7.43
C THR A 123 13.72 -15.95 -8.11
N PRO A 124 13.42 -15.94 -9.41
CA PRO A 124 14.47 -16.34 -10.35
C PRO A 124 14.57 -15.38 -11.54
N ALA A 125 15.80 -15.08 -11.92
CA ALA A 125 16.13 -14.48 -13.20
C ALA A 125 15.59 -15.35 -14.35
N PRO A 126 14.86 -14.79 -15.32
CA PRO A 126 14.76 -15.38 -16.63
C PRO A 126 15.95 -14.89 -17.46
N THR A 127 16.95 -15.74 -17.63
CA THR A 127 17.85 -15.67 -18.77
C THR A 127 17.00 -15.89 -20.02
N SER A 128 16.78 -14.83 -20.81
CA SER A 128 16.18 -14.97 -22.13
C SER A 128 17.19 -15.64 -23.10
N PRO A 129 16.73 -16.60 -23.92
CA PRO A 129 17.53 -17.34 -24.90
C PRO A 129 17.56 -16.69 -26.30
N ALA A 130 18.43 -17.23 -27.17
CA ALA A 130 18.75 -16.90 -28.58
C ALA A 130 19.82 -15.79 -28.75
N GLU A 131 20.88 -15.92 -29.56
CA GLU A 131 20.94 -16.51 -30.90
C GLU A 131 22.41 -16.81 -31.35
N VAL A 132 22.57 -17.95 -32.04
CA VAL A 132 23.50 -18.33 -33.14
C VAL A 132 25.01 -18.02 -33.11
N ILE A 133 25.81 -19.09 -33.09
CA ILE A 133 26.85 -19.40 -34.10
C ILE A 133 27.33 -20.85 -33.92
N ALA A 134 27.02 -21.71 -34.88
CA ALA A 134 27.72 -22.97 -35.10
C ALA A 134 27.55 -23.39 -36.57
N GLU A 135 28.44 -22.88 -37.40
CA GLU A 135 28.81 -23.43 -38.69
C GLU A 135 29.89 -24.50 -38.44
N ALA A 136 29.70 -25.71 -39.03
CA ALA A 136 30.71 -26.65 -39.53
C ALA A 136 30.42 -28.14 -39.21
N ALA A 137 30.25 -28.91 -40.31
CA ALA A 137 30.74 -30.27 -40.59
C ALA A 137 29.71 -31.41 -40.78
N ALA A 138 29.82 -32.04 -41.97
CA ALA A 138 29.28 -33.31 -42.49
C ALA A 138 27.76 -33.31 -42.79
N GLU A 139 27.27 -33.58 -44.00
CA GLU A 139 27.76 -34.32 -45.19
C GLU A 139 27.14 -33.69 -46.46
#